data_AF-A0A445LTD8-F1
#
_entry.id   AF-A0A445LTD8-F1
#
_cell.length_a   1.000
_cell.length_b   1.000
_cell.length_c   1.000
_cell.angle_alpha   90.00
_cell.angle_beta   90.00
_cell.angle_gamma   90.00
#
_symmetry.space_group_name_H-M   'P 1'
#
loop_
_entity.id
_entity.type
_entity.pdbx_description
1 polymer ?
#
loop_
_entity_poly.entity_id
_entity_poly.type
_entity_poly.pdbx_seq_one_letter_code
_entity_poly.pdbx_strand_id
1 'polypeptide(L)'
;MAISCNKQEFLLRPVFHARESTTAFLPPLSLSLKLPPQSHSKVRRVVKMSATEVTSSRISYESFAIKPPEHPTYDLKGIIKLALEEDAGDRGDVTCLATIPFDMEVEAYFLAKEDGIIAGIALAEMIFHEVDPSLKVEWSKNDGDFVHKGLQFGRVHGRAHNIVVAERVVLNFMQRMSGTATLTKAMANAAYPAYMLETRKTAPGLRLVDKWAVLIGGGRNHRMGLFDMVMIKDNHISAAGGVADALKAVDLYLEQNNLQMEVEVETRTLEEVEEVLHYSSQTKTSLTRIMLDNMVVPLPNGDVDISMLKEAVQLINGRYETEASSNVTLDTVHKIGQSGVTYISSGSLTHSVKALDISLKIDTELALKVGRRTGRA
;
A
#
# COMPACT_ATOMS: atom_id res chain seq x y z
N MET A 1 -42.02 -54.17 22.19
CA MET A 1 -41.17 -55.10 21.42
C MET A 1 -39.80 -54.46 21.27
N ALA A 2 -38.81 -55.02 21.99
CA ALA A 2 -37.39 -54.69 21.91
C ALA A 2 -36.75 -55.35 20.66
N ILE A 3 -35.60 -54.87 20.16
CA ILE A 3 -34.23 -55.43 20.27
C ILE A 3 -33.36 -54.44 19.43
N SER A 4 -32.32 -53.71 19.90
CA SER A 4 -31.01 -54.01 20.52
C SER A 4 -29.86 -54.38 19.55
N CYS A 5 -28.75 -53.60 19.66
CA CYS A 5 -27.31 -53.90 19.41
C CYS A 5 -26.84 -54.24 17.96
N ASN A 6 -25.61 -53.97 17.50
CA ASN A 6 -24.33 -53.71 18.19
C ASN A 6 -23.27 -53.05 17.24
N LYS A 7 -22.18 -52.56 17.85
CA LYS A 7 -20.92 -52.04 17.26
C LYS A 7 -20.09 -53.11 16.51
N GLN A 8 -19.26 -52.69 15.53
CA GLN A 8 -17.84 -53.09 15.45
C GLN A 8 -17.02 -52.30 14.42
N GLU A 9 -15.84 -51.86 14.85
CA GLU A 9 -14.74 -51.24 14.10
C GLU A 9 -14.00 -52.29 13.22
N PHE A 10 -13.43 -51.86 12.08
CA PHE A 10 -12.36 -52.58 11.41
C PHE A 10 -11.23 -51.65 10.96
N LEU A 11 -10.06 -51.93 11.52
CA LEU A 11 -8.74 -51.37 11.24
C LEU A 11 -8.20 -51.82 9.88
N LEU A 12 -7.51 -50.91 9.18
CA LEU A 12 -6.56 -51.25 8.11
C LEU A 12 -5.13 -51.00 8.60
N ARG A 13 -4.31 -52.06 8.58
CA ARG A 13 -2.84 -52.01 8.67
C ARG A 13 -2.24 -51.93 7.26
N PRO A 14 -0.97 -51.51 7.16
CA PRO A 14 -0.03 -52.36 6.45
C PRO A 14 1.20 -52.73 7.29
N VAL A 15 1.73 -53.90 6.96
CA VAL A 15 2.89 -54.58 7.53
C VAL A 15 4.13 -54.18 6.73
N PHE A 16 5.24 -53.85 7.41
CA PHE A 16 6.58 -54.20 6.94
C PHE A 16 7.52 -54.48 8.12
N HIS A 17 8.42 -55.43 7.89
CA HIS A 17 9.16 -56.26 8.85
C HIS A 17 10.08 -55.53 9.84
N ALA A 18 10.11 -56.08 11.05
CA ALA A 18 11.09 -55.85 12.10
C ALA A 18 12.42 -56.60 11.84
N ARG A 19 13.53 -56.01 12.28
CA ARG A 19 14.59 -56.72 13.01
C ARG A 19 15.05 -55.86 14.20
N GLU A 20 14.85 -56.45 15.37
CA GLU A 20 15.51 -56.33 16.68
C GLU A 20 16.86 -55.60 16.72
N SER A 21 17.40 -55.14 17.86
CA SER A 21 16.94 -54.73 19.18
C SER A 21 18.23 -54.18 19.84
N THR A 22 18.16 -53.13 20.65
CA THR A 22 18.93 -52.92 21.90
C THR A 22 18.84 -51.47 22.38
N THR A 23 18.77 -51.37 23.69
CA THR A 23 18.49 -50.25 24.57
C THR A 23 19.64 -49.24 24.72
N ALA A 24 19.33 -47.94 24.75
CA ALA A 24 19.98 -46.96 25.64
C ALA A 24 19.19 -45.64 25.68
N PHE A 25 18.76 -45.24 26.87
CA PHE A 25 18.22 -43.92 27.19
C PHE A 25 19.32 -42.85 27.15
N LEU A 26 19.09 -41.70 26.48
CA LEU A 26 19.84 -40.45 26.70
C LEU A 26 18.90 -39.21 26.62
N PRO A 27 19.16 -38.14 27.41
CA PRO A 27 18.21 -37.06 27.73
C PRO A 27 18.31 -35.83 26.78
N PRO A 28 17.45 -34.79 26.91
CA PRO A 28 17.26 -33.80 25.86
C PRO A 28 18.37 -32.74 25.78
N LEU A 29 18.76 -32.40 24.56
CA LEU A 29 19.76 -31.39 24.21
C LEU A 29 19.24 -29.96 24.51
N SER A 30 19.97 -29.26 25.38
CA SER A 30 19.92 -27.80 25.51
C SER A 30 21.03 -27.19 24.64
N LEU A 31 20.67 -26.27 23.73
CA LEU A 31 21.64 -25.47 22.98
C LEU A 31 21.77 -24.09 23.65
N SER A 32 22.84 -23.91 24.43
CA SER A 32 23.33 -22.60 24.87
C SER A 32 24.39 -22.10 23.88
N LEU A 33 24.11 -21.01 23.17
CA LEU A 33 25.09 -20.29 22.37
C LEU A 33 25.71 -19.16 23.21
N LYS A 34 27.01 -19.30 23.53
CA LYS A 34 27.84 -18.30 24.20
C LYS A 34 28.27 -17.21 23.21
N LEU A 35 28.08 -15.95 23.57
CA LEU A 35 28.65 -14.77 22.90
C LEU A 35 30.13 -14.57 23.32
N PRO A 36 31.04 -14.13 22.42
CA PRO A 36 32.41 -13.78 22.78
C PRO A 36 32.55 -12.31 23.23
N PRO A 37 33.64 -11.96 23.95
CA PRO A 37 33.74 -10.70 24.69
C PRO A 37 34.14 -9.49 23.82
N GLN A 38 33.67 -8.31 24.24
CA GLN A 38 34.01 -7.01 23.67
C GLN A 38 35.48 -6.62 23.94
N SER A 39 36.14 -6.01 22.96
CA SER A 39 37.40 -5.29 23.15
C SER A 39 37.44 -3.98 22.34
N HIS A 40 38.25 -3.04 22.83
CA HIS A 40 38.17 -1.59 22.65
C HIS A 40 38.58 -1.01 21.29
N SER A 41 37.99 0.18 21.04
CA SER A 41 38.51 1.38 20.35
C SER A 41 39.37 1.25 19.10
N LYS A 42 38.81 1.67 17.94
CA LYS A 42 39.56 2.39 16.90
C LYS A 42 38.72 3.49 16.26
N VAL A 43 39.21 4.72 16.41
CA VAL A 43 38.78 5.93 15.72
C VAL A 43 38.75 5.69 14.21
N ARG A 44 37.60 5.86 13.56
CA ARG A 44 37.51 5.87 12.09
C ARG A 44 37.46 7.31 11.57
N ARG A 45 38.49 7.62 10.80
CA ARG A 45 38.72 8.87 10.05
C ARG A 45 37.62 9.02 8.98
N VAL A 46 36.83 10.09 9.05
CA VAL A 46 35.85 10.43 8.02
C VAL A 46 36.58 10.92 6.78
N VAL A 47 36.53 10.15 5.69
CA VAL A 47 37.00 10.58 4.37
C VAL A 47 35.84 11.27 3.68
N LYS A 48 35.95 12.59 3.45
CA LYS A 48 35.08 13.34 2.55
C LYS A 48 35.35 12.82 1.12
N MET A 49 34.37 12.16 0.51
CA MET A 49 34.37 11.93 -0.93
C MET A 49 33.51 13.01 -1.58
N SER A 50 34.16 13.86 -2.36
CA SER A 50 33.55 14.80 -3.31
C SER A 50 32.96 13.99 -4.46
N ALA A 51 31.63 14.01 -4.59
CA ALA A 51 30.96 13.47 -5.77
C ALA A 51 30.88 14.58 -6.82
N THR A 52 31.66 14.44 -7.88
CA THR A 52 31.58 15.25 -9.09
C THR A 52 30.25 14.95 -9.78
N GLU A 53 29.41 15.97 -9.97
CA GLU A 53 28.13 15.85 -10.66
C GLU A 53 28.33 15.45 -12.12
N VAL A 54 27.75 14.31 -12.50
CA VAL A 54 27.48 13.95 -13.90
C VAL A 54 26.00 14.20 -14.12
N THR A 55 25.70 15.19 -14.96
CA THR A 55 24.35 15.60 -15.38
C THR A 55 23.71 14.52 -16.25
N SER A 56 23.07 13.54 -15.60
CA SER A 56 22.01 12.75 -16.21
C SER A 56 20.73 13.60 -16.24
N SER A 57 20.07 13.65 -17.40
CA SER A 57 18.77 14.30 -17.61
C SER A 57 17.73 13.73 -16.65
N ARG A 58 17.56 14.37 -15.49
CA ARG A 58 16.57 13.99 -14.49
C ARG A 58 15.19 14.33 -15.05
N ILE A 59 14.31 13.34 -15.16
CA ILE A 59 12.87 13.58 -15.06
C ILE A 59 12.68 14.36 -13.75
N SER A 60 12.36 15.65 -13.84
CA SER A 60 12.16 16.49 -12.67
C SER A 60 10.84 16.09 -12.03
N TYR A 61 10.87 15.59 -10.79
CA TYR A 61 9.67 15.33 -9.97
C TYR A 61 8.73 16.55 -9.81
N GLU A 62 9.16 17.73 -10.26
CA GLU A 62 8.38 18.97 -10.34
C GLU A 62 7.24 18.93 -11.39
N SER A 63 7.27 18.00 -12.35
CA SER A 63 6.24 17.91 -13.40
C SER A 63 4.99 17.12 -13.01
N PHE A 64 4.97 16.47 -11.85
CA PHE A 64 3.82 15.68 -11.41
C PHE A 64 2.75 16.56 -10.78
N ALA A 65 1.51 16.49 -11.29
CA ALA A 65 0.37 17.21 -10.74
C ALA A 65 0.11 16.85 -9.27
N ILE A 66 0.32 15.59 -8.90
CA ILE A 66 0.23 15.07 -7.53
C ILE A 66 1.54 14.33 -7.23
N LYS A 67 2.34 14.87 -6.31
CA LYS A 67 3.66 14.30 -5.98
C LYS A 67 3.53 12.95 -5.28
N PRO A 68 4.41 11.97 -5.58
CA PRO A 68 4.47 10.73 -4.82
C PRO A 68 4.91 11.01 -3.38
N PRO A 69 4.47 10.20 -2.41
CA PRO A 69 4.98 10.29 -1.05
C PRO A 69 6.44 9.82 -0.99
N GLU A 70 7.16 10.22 0.06
CA GLU A 70 8.57 9.86 0.26
C GLU A 70 8.72 8.75 1.31
N HIS A 71 9.79 7.97 1.20
CA HIS A 71 10.17 6.98 2.21
C HIS A 71 11.69 7.06 2.48
N PRO A 72 12.14 6.94 3.74
CA PRO A 72 13.55 7.19 4.10
C PRO A 72 14.54 6.16 3.55
N THR A 73 14.09 4.98 3.12
CA THR A 73 14.98 3.86 2.77
C THR A 73 14.82 3.29 1.36
N TYR A 74 13.80 3.70 0.61
CA TYR A 74 13.59 3.24 -0.77
C TYR A 74 12.72 4.24 -1.53
N ASP A 75 12.77 4.19 -2.85
CA ASP A 75 12.04 5.08 -3.75
C ASP A 75 11.35 4.30 -4.88
N LEU A 76 10.65 5.03 -5.76
CA LEU A 76 9.96 4.43 -6.91
C LEU A 76 10.93 3.78 -7.90
N LYS A 77 12.16 4.29 -8.05
CA LYS A 77 13.16 3.71 -8.96
C LYS A 77 13.56 2.30 -8.52
N GLY A 78 13.76 2.10 -7.22
CA GLY A 78 14.00 0.77 -6.67
C GLY A 78 12.87 -0.21 -6.94
N ILE A 79 11.61 0.24 -6.83
CA ILE A 79 10.43 -0.58 -7.13
C ILE A 79 10.36 -0.94 -8.61
N ILE A 80 10.56 0.04 -9.50
CA ILE A 80 10.56 -0.16 -10.96
C ILE A 80 11.62 -1.18 -11.36
N LYS A 81 12.85 -1.02 -10.86
CA LYS A 81 13.95 -1.92 -11.14
C LYS A 81 13.63 -3.35 -10.72
N LEU A 82 13.12 -3.55 -9.51
CA LEU A 82 12.73 -4.87 -9.01
C LEU A 82 11.63 -5.50 -9.89
N ALA A 83 10.63 -4.72 -10.31
CA ALA A 83 9.54 -5.21 -11.15
C ALA A 83 10.01 -5.59 -12.57
N LEU A 84 10.93 -4.83 -13.16
CA LEU A 84 11.53 -5.17 -14.46
C LEU A 84 12.42 -6.41 -14.36
N GLU A 85 13.21 -6.52 -13.29
CA GLU A 85 14.05 -7.71 -13.02
C GLU A 85 13.20 -8.97 -12.77
N GLU A 86 12.05 -8.83 -12.09
CA GLU A 86 11.09 -9.91 -11.88
C GLU A 86 10.55 -10.49 -13.20
N ASP A 87 10.16 -9.61 -14.14
CA ASP A 87 9.46 -10.03 -15.37
C ASP A 87 10.44 -10.46 -16.48
N ALA A 88 11.60 -9.79 -16.61
CA ALA A 88 12.57 -10.04 -17.67
C ALA A 88 13.67 -11.06 -17.28
N GLY A 89 14.05 -11.12 -16.00
CA GLY A 89 15.20 -11.89 -15.53
C GLY A 89 16.48 -11.64 -16.33
N ASP A 90 17.37 -12.64 -16.37
CA ASP A 90 18.66 -12.53 -17.09
C ASP A 90 18.53 -12.68 -18.62
N ARG A 91 17.39 -13.19 -19.11
CA ARG A 91 17.21 -13.59 -20.52
C ARG A 91 16.40 -12.60 -21.35
N GLY A 92 15.64 -11.71 -20.70
CA GLY A 92 14.67 -10.84 -21.37
C GLY A 92 13.48 -11.60 -21.94
N ASP A 93 12.70 -10.92 -22.78
CA ASP A 93 11.53 -11.49 -23.44
C ASP A 93 11.94 -12.40 -24.61
N VAL A 94 12.04 -13.70 -24.33
CA VAL A 94 12.37 -14.73 -25.32
C VAL A 94 11.37 -14.81 -26.47
N THR A 95 10.11 -14.41 -26.25
CA THR A 95 9.07 -14.42 -27.29
C THR A 95 9.31 -13.28 -28.26
N CYS A 96 9.55 -12.06 -27.75
CA CYS A 96 9.93 -10.92 -28.60
C CYS A 96 11.21 -11.20 -29.38
N LEU A 97 12.24 -11.75 -28.72
CA LEU A 97 13.51 -12.12 -29.35
C LEU A 97 13.34 -13.11 -30.51
N ALA A 98 12.40 -14.03 -30.40
CA ALA A 98 12.14 -15.05 -31.42
C ALA A 98 11.22 -14.58 -32.55
N THR A 99 10.32 -13.62 -32.30
CA THR A 99 9.19 -13.33 -33.20
C THR A 99 9.20 -11.93 -33.81
N ILE A 100 9.91 -10.97 -33.21
CA ILE A 100 9.90 -9.57 -33.64
C ILE A 100 11.30 -9.16 -34.12
N PRO A 101 11.44 -8.56 -35.32
CA PRO A 101 12.71 -7.98 -35.76
C PRO A 101 13.23 -6.90 -34.80
N PHE A 102 14.53 -6.87 -34.54
CA PHE A 102 15.15 -5.99 -33.55
C PHE A 102 14.99 -4.48 -33.85
N ASP A 103 14.88 -4.13 -35.12
CA ASP A 103 14.72 -2.75 -35.61
C ASP A 103 13.25 -2.40 -35.91
N MET A 104 12.30 -3.26 -35.54
CA MET A 104 10.88 -2.98 -35.74
C MET A 104 10.43 -1.86 -34.80
N GLU A 105 9.97 -0.75 -35.37
CA GLU A 105 9.28 0.32 -34.65
C GLU A 105 7.77 0.17 -34.76
N VAL A 106 7.08 0.37 -33.65
CA VAL A 106 5.62 0.29 -33.57
C VAL A 106 5.06 1.46 -32.82
N GLU A 107 3.76 1.63 -32.95
CA GLU A 107 2.96 2.52 -32.13
C GLU A 107 1.93 1.69 -31.37
N ALA A 108 1.77 1.97 -30.08
CA ALA A 108 0.80 1.32 -29.22
C ALA A 108 -0.02 2.34 -28.43
N TYR A 109 -1.25 1.98 -28.10
CA TYR A 109 -2.23 2.86 -27.46
C TYR A 109 -2.78 2.27 -26.18
N PHE A 110 -2.89 3.10 -25.15
CA PHE A 110 -3.58 2.77 -23.91
C PHE A 110 -5.08 2.93 -24.09
N LEU A 111 -5.84 1.89 -23.72
CA LEU A 111 -7.29 1.81 -23.85
C LEU A 111 -7.91 1.46 -22.50
N ALA A 112 -8.82 2.30 -22.01
CA ALA A 112 -9.63 1.99 -20.83
C ALA A 112 -10.69 0.93 -21.19
N LYS A 113 -10.77 -0.17 -20.43
CA LYS A 113 -11.76 -1.24 -20.64
C LYS A 113 -12.89 -1.23 -19.62
N GLU A 114 -12.77 -0.39 -18.61
CA GLU A 114 -13.78 -0.07 -17.59
C GLU A 114 -13.76 1.44 -17.31
N ASP A 115 -14.83 1.95 -16.69
CA ASP A 115 -14.92 3.34 -16.21
C ASP A 115 -14.15 3.50 -14.89
N GLY A 116 -13.46 4.62 -14.69
CA GLY A 116 -12.71 4.85 -13.46
C GLY A 116 -11.86 6.11 -13.45
N ILE A 117 -11.02 6.22 -12.43
CA ILE A 117 -10.01 7.26 -12.28
C ILE A 117 -8.66 6.68 -12.72
N ILE A 118 -7.98 7.37 -13.63
CA ILE A 118 -6.62 6.97 -14.03
C ILE A 118 -5.63 7.39 -12.96
N ALA A 119 -4.75 6.45 -12.60
CA ALA A 119 -3.59 6.68 -11.76
C ALA A 119 -2.40 5.83 -12.23
N GLY A 120 -1.20 6.40 -12.13
CA GLY A 120 0.05 5.75 -12.51
C GLY A 120 0.60 6.18 -13.88
N ILE A 121 0.09 7.25 -14.50
CA ILE A 121 0.67 7.83 -15.73
C ILE A 121 2.12 8.25 -15.49
N ALA A 122 2.37 8.99 -14.41
CA ALA A 122 3.71 9.41 -14.03
C ALA A 122 4.65 8.21 -13.79
N LEU A 123 4.14 7.15 -13.16
CA LEU A 123 4.91 5.92 -12.92
C LEU A 123 5.18 5.17 -14.24
N ALA A 124 4.23 5.13 -15.16
CA ALA A 124 4.39 4.55 -16.49
C ALA A 124 5.49 5.26 -17.28
N GLU A 125 5.53 6.60 -17.25
CA GLU A 125 6.61 7.38 -17.88
C GLU A 125 7.98 7.01 -17.30
N MET A 126 8.08 6.85 -15.98
CA MET A 126 9.32 6.42 -15.32
C MET A 126 9.73 5.02 -15.77
N ILE A 127 8.80 4.07 -15.89
CA ILE A 127 9.08 2.70 -16.35
C ILE A 127 9.54 2.69 -17.81
N PHE A 128 8.81 3.37 -18.71
CA PHE A 128 9.22 3.46 -20.12
C PHE A 128 10.59 4.10 -20.27
N HIS A 129 10.88 5.15 -19.49
CA HIS A 129 12.19 5.79 -19.50
C HIS A 129 13.31 4.88 -18.98
N GLU A 130 13.04 4.09 -17.93
CA GLU A 130 14.00 3.12 -17.40
C GLU A 130 14.31 2.01 -18.43
N VAL A 131 13.30 1.56 -19.17
CA VAL A 131 13.46 0.55 -20.22
C VAL A 131 14.20 1.11 -21.44
N ASP A 132 13.78 2.26 -21.96
CA ASP A 132 14.42 2.93 -23.09
C ASP A 132 14.03 4.43 -23.15
N PRO A 133 14.97 5.34 -22.84
CA PRO A 133 14.74 6.79 -22.91
C PRO A 133 14.34 7.34 -24.29
N SER A 134 14.51 6.56 -25.37
CA SER A 134 14.12 6.95 -26.72
C SER A 134 12.64 6.71 -27.05
N LEU A 135 11.93 5.95 -26.20
CA LEU A 135 10.48 5.78 -26.33
C LEU A 135 9.76 7.12 -26.17
N LYS A 136 8.85 7.41 -27.11
CA LYS A 136 8.05 8.63 -27.10
C LYS A 136 6.67 8.29 -26.56
N VAL A 137 6.34 8.85 -25.41
CA VAL A 137 5.05 8.66 -24.74
C VAL A 137 4.26 9.96 -24.78
N GLU A 138 2.98 9.87 -25.14
CA GLU A 138 2.05 10.99 -25.22
C GLU A 138 0.75 10.63 -24.50
N TRP A 139 0.22 11.55 -23.69
CA TRP A 139 -1.01 11.34 -22.92
C TRP A 139 -2.05 12.38 -23.27
N SER A 140 -3.33 11.97 -23.31
CA SER A 140 -4.47 12.88 -23.41
C SER A 140 -5.22 13.04 -22.08
N LYS A 141 -4.67 12.47 -21.01
CA LYS A 141 -5.21 12.46 -19.65
C LYS A 141 -4.07 12.62 -18.64
N ASN A 142 -4.42 13.06 -17.44
CA ASN A 142 -3.52 13.15 -16.30
C ASN A 142 -3.95 12.18 -15.20
N ASP A 143 -3.04 11.90 -14.26
CA ASP A 143 -3.39 11.21 -13.03
C ASP A 143 -4.49 11.99 -12.29
N GLY A 144 -5.57 11.29 -11.92
CA GLY A 144 -6.75 11.85 -11.26
C GLY A 144 -7.92 12.14 -12.20
N ASP A 145 -7.71 12.07 -13.52
CA ASP A 145 -8.78 12.25 -14.50
C ASP A 145 -9.70 11.03 -14.56
N PHE A 146 -11.00 11.29 -14.78
CA PHE A 146 -11.98 10.25 -15.09
C PHE A 146 -11.86 9.79 -16.55
N VAL A 147 -12.01 8.48 -16.76
CA VAL A 147 -12.09 7.82 -18.06
C VAL A 147 -13.30 6.91 -18.15
N HIS A 148 -13.83 6.75 -19.35
CA HIS A 148 -14.88 5.80 -19.66
C HIS A 148 -14.34 4.66 -20.53
N LYS A 149 -14.99 3.50 -20.46
CA LYS A 149 -14.70 2.33 -21.28
C LYS A 149 -14.67 2.69 -22.77
N GLY A 150 -13.61 2.27 -23.44
CA GLY A 150 -13.37 2.53 -24.86
C GLY A 150 -12.52 3.77 -25.14
N LEU A 151 -12.22 4.60 -24.13
CA LEU A 151 -11.36 5.76 -24.30
C LEU A 151 -9.90 5.33 -24.52
N GLN A 152 -9.31 5.81 -25.62
CA GLN A 152 -7.86 5.83 -25.78
C GLN A 152 -7.30 7.07 -25.09
N PHE A 153 -6.36 6.89 -24.16
CA PHE A 153 -5.90 7.99 -23.29
C PHE A 153 -4.38 8.20 -23.29
N GLY A 154 -3.64 7.38 -24.02
CA GLY A 154 -2.20 7.50 -24.15
C GLY A 154 -1.68 6.71 -25.34
N ARG A 155 -0.47 7.05 -25.76
CA ARG A 155 0.23 6.47 -26.90
C ARG A 155 1.71 6.34 -26.59
N VAL A 156 2.33 5.26 -27.05
CA VAL A 156 3.78 5.06 -27.00
C VAL A 156 4.28 4.64 -28.37
N HIS A 157 5.39 5.24 -28.80
CA HIS A 157 6.02 4.96 -30.08
C HIS A 157 7.52 4.69 -29.89
N GLY A 158 8.03 3.69 -30.61
CA GLY A 158 9.45 3.32 -30.59
C GLY A 158 9.65 1.83 -30.88
N ARG A 159 10.77 1.27 -30.41
CA ARG A 159 11.11 -0.13 -30.67
C ARG A 159 10.11 -1.08 -30.03
N ALA A 160 9.61 -2.02 -30.84
CA ALA A 160 8.60 -3.00 -30.40
C ALA A 160 9.07 -3.83 -29.20
N HIS A 161 10.32 -4.29 -29.20
CA HIS A 161 10.88 -5.06 -28.08
C HIS A 161 10.79 -4.29 -26.76
N ASN A 162 11.11 -3.00 -26.77
CA ASN A 162 11.16 -2.17 -25.57
C ASN A 162 9.74 -1.85 -25.07
N ILE A 163 8.79 -1.61 -25.98
CA ILE A 163 7.38 -1.42 -25.63
C ILE A 163 6.80 -2.69 -25.00
N VAL A 164 7.05 -3.87 -25.59
CA VAL A 164 6.48 -5.13 -25.11
C VAL A 164 7.09 -5.57 -23.78
N VAL A 165 8.40 -5.41 -23.59
CA VAL A 165 9.06 -5.68 -22.29
C VAL A 165 8.49 -4.79 -21.18
N ALA A 166 8.19 -3.52 -21.48
CA ALA A 166 7.59 -2.62 -20.50
C ALA A 166 6.10 -2.89 -20.24
N GLU A 167 5.38 -3.48 -21.20
CA GLU A 167 3.92 -3.53 -21.24
C GLU A 167 3.32 -4.07 -19.94
N ARG A 168 3.74 -5.26 -19.52
CA ARG A 168 3.10 -5.94 -18.38
C ARG A 168 3.38 -5.22 -17.08
N VAL A 169 4.62 -4.74 -16.89
CA VAL A 169 5.02 -3.98 -15.71
C VAL A 169 4.22 -2.68 -15.61
N VAL A 170 4.14 -1.91 -16.71
CA VAL A 170 3.36 -0.66 -16.77
C VAL A 170 1.89 -0.93 -16.47
N LEU A 171 1.27 -1.91 -17.14
CA LEU A 171 -0.14 -2.21 -16.96
C LEU A 171 -0.44 -2.67 -15.53
N ASN A 172 0.38 -3.55 -14.94
CA ASN A 172 0.14 -4.03 -13.57
C ASN A 172 0.14 -2.88 -12.55
N PHE A 173 1.08 -1.93 -12.67
CA PHE A 173 1.10 -0.75 -11.82
C PHE A 173 -0.10 0.16 -12.08
N MET A 174 -0.32 0.58 -13.33
CA MET A 174 -1.39 1.51 -13.67
C MET A 174 -2.77 0.96 -13.32
N GLN A 175 -3.05 -0.31 -13.62
CA GLN A 175 -4.34 -0.95 -13.34
C GLN A 175 -4.60 -1.01 -11.84
N ARG A 176 -3.61 -1.38 -11.02
CA ARG A 176 -3.73 -1.41 -9.56
C ARG A 176 -3.94 0.00 -9.00
N MET A 177 -3.08 0.95 -9.38
CA MET A 177 -3.18 2.34 -8.92
C MET A 177 -4.54 2.94 -9.30
N SER A 178 -4.97 2.75 -10.54
CA SER A 178 -6.27 3.25 -11.03
C SER A 178 -7.44 2.61 -10.28
N GLY A 179 -7.35 1.32 -9.93
CA GLY A 179 -8.32 0.65 -9.07
C GLY A 179 -8.44 1.29 -7.69
N THR A 180 -7.30 1.53 -7.03
CA THR A 180 -7.24 2.25 -5.75
C THR A 180 -7.81 3.66 -5.86
N ALA A 181 -7.34 4.46 -6.82
CA ALA A 181 -7.79 5.84 -7.02
C ALA A 181 -9.30 5.93 -7.28
N THR A 182 -9.85 4.98 -8.05
CA THR A 182 -11.28 4.89 -8.34
C THR A 182 -12.10 4.66 -7.06
N LEU A 183 -11.71 3.67 -6.25
CA LEU A 183 -12.39 3.39 -4.98
C LEU A 183 -12.24 4.55 -3.99
N THR A 184 -11.04 5.12 -3.88
CA THR A 184 -10.78 6.29 -3.03
C THR A 184 -11.65 7.46 -3.42
N LYS A 185 -11.79 7.77 -4.72
CA LYS A 185 -12.63 8.88 -5.19
C LYS A 185 -14.10 8.68 -4.79
N ALA A 186 -14.61 7.46 -4.98
CA ALA A 186 -15.98 7.12 -4.60
C ALA A 186 -16.20 7.26 -3.08
N MET A 187 -15.30 6.70 -2.27
CA MET A 187 -15.39 6.80 -0.81
C MET A 187 -15.20 8.23 -0.30
N ALA A 188 -14.26 9.00 -0.84
CA ALA A 188 -14.01 10.39 -0.44
C ALA A 188 -15.21 11.30 -0.73
N ASN A 189 -15.84 11.14 -1.89
CA ASN A 189 -17.06 11.87 -2.22
C ASN A 189 -18.20 11.54 -1.25
N ALA A 190 -18.37 10.26 -0.90
CA ALA A 190 -19.42 9.81 0.00
C ALA A 190 -19.17 10.21 1.47
N ALA A 191 -17.90 10.21 1.90
CA ALA A 191 -17.46 10.55 3.25
C ALA A 191 -17.60 12.02 3.62
N TYR A 192 -17.70 12.92 2.63
CA TYR A 192 -17.71 14.36 2.86
C TYR A 192 -18.78 14.77 3.91
N PRO A 193 -18.43 15.57 4.93
CA PRO A 193 -17.24 16.43 5.01
C PRO A 193 -15.96 15.76 5.55
N ALA A 194 -16.00 14.51 5.99
CA ALA A 194 -14.81 13.82 6.50
C ALA A 194 -13.82 13.49 5.37
N TYR A 195 -12.52 13.48 5.67
CA TYR A 195 -11.48 13.07 4.73
C TYR A 195 -11.21 11.57 4.80
N MET A 196 -11.09 10.93 3.64
CA MET A 196 -10.70 9.52 3.57
C MET A 196 -9.19 9.34 3.68
N LEU A 197 -8.77 8.46 4.60
CA LEU A 197 -7.39 8.02 4.80
C LEU A 197 -7.21 6.56 4.39
N GLU A 198 -6.03 6.24 3.84
CA GLU A 198 -5.57 4.85 3.77
C GLU A 198 -4.91 4.39 5.08
N THR A 199 -4.40 3.16 5.08
CA THR A 199 -3.66 2.62 6.23
C THR A 199 -2.35 1.95 5.79
N ARG A 200 -1.54 1.55 6.76
CA ARG A 200 -0.36 0.69 6.52
C ARG A 200 -0.69 -0.72 6.00
N LYS A 201 -1.97 -1.11 5.87
CA LYS A 201 -2.45 -2.35 5.24
C LYS A 201 -2.34 -2.23 3.71
N THR A 202 -1.12 -2.09 3.22
CA THR A 202 -0.77 -1.97 1.81
C THR A 202 -0.19 -3.27 1.29
N ALA A 203 -0.09 -3.42 -0.03
CA ALA A 203 0.72 -4.49 -0.60
C ALA A 203 2.18 -4.36 -0.11
N PRO A 204 2.81 -5.46 0.35
CA PRO A 204 4.22 -5.44 0.75
C PRO A 204 5.12 -4.92 -0.39
N GLY A 205 6.08 -4.06 -0.08
CA GLY A 205 6.99 -3.44 -1.07
C GLY A 205 6.35 -2.31 -1.90
N LEU A 206 5.03 -2.20 -1.96
CA LEU A 206 4.31 -1.25 -2.83
C LEU A 206 3.66 -0.09 -2.08
N ARG A 207 4.05 0.18 -0.83
CA ARG A 207 3.40 1.20 0.00
C ARG A 207 3.43 2.60 -0.62
N LEU A 208 4.55 3.00 -1.23
CA LEU A 208 4.66 4.28 -1.93
C LEU A 208 3.62 4.38 -3.07
N VAL A 209 3.49 3.31 -3.85
CA VAL A 209 2.57 3.21 -4.99
C VAL A 209 1.11 3.25 -4.52
N ASP A 210 0.76 2.43 -3.54
CA ASP A 210 -0.59 2.34 -2.98
C ASP A 210 -1.03 3.69 -2.36
N LYS A 211 -0.16 4.33 -1.56
CA LYS A 211 -0.45 5.63 -0.95
C LYS A 211 -0.53 6.75 -1.99
N TRP A 212 0.31 6.72 -3.02
CA TRP A 212 0.24 7.69 -4.10
C TRP A 212 -1.09 7.60 -4.86
N ALA A 213 -1.56 6.38 -5.14
CA ALA A 213 -2.86 6.17 -5.78
C ALA A 213 -4.03 6.73 -4.95
N VAL A 214 -3.96 6.64 -3.61
CA VAL A 214 -4.96 7.22 -2.71
C VAL A 214 -4.96 8.75 -2.80
N LEU A 215 -3.79 9.39 -2.84
CA LEU A 215 -3.68 10.84 -3.07
C LEU A 215 -4.31 11.23 -4.42
N ILE A 216 -4.00 10.47 -5.47
CA ILE A 216 -4.55 10.69 -6.83
C ILE A 216 -6.09 10.57 -6.83
N GLY A 217 -6.65 9.63 -6.07
CA GLY A 217 -8.09 9.47 -5.89
C GLY A 217 -8.76 10.58 -5.06
N GLY A 218 -8.00 11.52 -4.50
CA GLY A 218 -8.52 12.59 -3.64
C GLY A 218 -8.66 12.22 -2.16
N GLY A 219 -8.07 11.10 -1.73
CA GLY A 219 -7.87 10.78 -0.32
C GLY A 219 -6.66 11.53 0.26
N ARG A 220 -6.33 11.23 1.50
CA ARG A 220 -5.11 11.70 2.17
C ARG A 220 -4.32 10.52 2.73
N ASN A 221 -3.02 10.72 2.88
CA ASN A 221 -2.17 9.71 3.49
C ASN A 221 -2.26 9.78 5.02
N HIS A 222 -2.44 8.63 5.64
CA HIS A 222 -2.06 8.40 7.04
C HIS A 222 -0.53 8.20 7.11
N ARG A 223 0.00 7.93 8.30
CA ARG A 223 1.44 7.75 8.51
C ARG A 223 2.07 6.74 7.54
N MET A 224 3.24 7.07 7.01
CA MET A 224 3.98 6.23 6.06
C MET A 224 4.45 4.91 6.70
N GLY A 225 4.98 4.99 7.90
CA GLY A 225 5.56 3.87 8.62
C GLY A 225 5.50 4.06 10.13
N LEU A 226 6.10 3.12 10.88
CA LEU A 226 6.18 3.23 12.35
C LEU A 226 7.05 4.41 12.81
N PHE A 227 7.94 4.91 11.94
CA PHE A 227 8.87 6.00 12.22
C PHE A 227 8.28 7.40 12.03
N ASP A 228 7.11 7.50 11.39
CA ASP A 228 6.59 8.75 10.82
C ASP A 228 5.65 9.49 11.79
N MET A 229 4.92 8.74 12.61
CA MET A 229 3.95 9.26 13.58
C MET A 229 3.76 8.26 14.72
N VAL A 230 3.62 8.77 15.95
CA VAL A 230 3.24 7.95 17.10
C VAL A 230 1.76 7.58 16.97
N MET A 231 1.46 6.30 17.11
CA MET A 231 0.09 5.80 17.13
C MET A 231 -0.03 4.77 18.24
N ILE A 232 -0.63 5.18 19.33
CA ILE A 232 -0.88 4.36 20.52
C ILE A 232 -2.11 3.51 20.22
N LYS A 233 -1.94 2.19 20.24
CA LYS A 233 -3.01 1.19 20.00
C LYS A 233 -3.34 0.41 21.25
N ASP A 234 -4.42 -0.36 21.21
CA ASP A 234 -4.87 -1.32 22.22
C ASP A 234 -3.74 -2.08 22.96
N ASN A 235 -2.77 -2.64 22.22
CA ASN A 235 -1.66 -3.41 22.77
C ASN A 235 -0.68 -2.52 23.56
N HIS A 236 -0.48 -1.29 23.11
CA HIS A 236 0.39 -0.32 23.78
C HIS A 236 -0.28 0.17 25.07
N ILE A 237 -1.57 0.49 25.02
CA ILE A 237 -2.37 0.90 26.20
C ILE A 237 -2.32 -0.19 27.26
N SER A 238 -2.58 -1.44 26.86
CA SER A 238 -2.58 -2.59 27.75
C SER A 238 -1.19 -2.82 28.39
N ALA A 239 -0.12 -2.69 27.60
CA ALA A 239 1.24 -2.87 28.08
C ALA A 239 1.74 -1.71 28.96
N ALA A 240 1.26 -0.49 28.73
CA ALA A 240 1.62 0.69 29.50
C ALA A 240 0.86 0.80 30.84
N GLY A 241 -0.25 0.09 30.99
CA GLY A 241 -1.06 0.09 32.20
C GLY A 241 -2.31 1.00 32.15
N GLY A 242 -2.60 1.61 30.99
CA GLY A 242 -3.74 2.51 30.82
C GLY A 242 -3.51 3.54 29.72
N VAL A 243 -4.54 4.31 29.38
CA VAL A 243 -4.47 5.31 28.31
C VAL A 243 -3.61 6.49 28.75
N ALA A 244 -3.83 6.99 29.98
CA ALA A 244 -3.07 8.08 30.56
C ALA A 244 -1.57 7.74 30.69
N ASP A 245 -1.24 6.52 31.12
CA ASP A 245 0.15 6.08 31.25
C ASP A 245 0.85 5.96 29.88
N ALA A 246 0.14 5.48 28.86
CA ALA A 246 0.67 5.43 27.50
C ALA A 246 0.94 6.83 26.93
N LEU A 247 0.00 7.77 27.09
CA LEU A 247 0.17 9.17 26.66
C LEU A 247 1.34 9.83 27.38
N LYS A 248 1.42 9.66 28.71
CA LYS A 248 2.53 10.17 29.51
C LYS A 248 3.88 9.63 29.07
N ALA A 249 3.97 8.33 28.80
CA ALA A 249 5.20 7.71 28.33
C ALA A 249 5.63 8.28 26.96
N VAL A 250 4.68 8.53 26.06
CA VAL A 250 4.94 9.15 24.76
C VAL A 250 5.44 10.59 24.93
N ASP A 251 4.76 11.40 25.73
CA ASP A 251 5.16 12.80 25.96
C ASP A 251 6.56 12.92 26.54
N LEU A 252 6.88 12.09 27.56
CA LEU A 252 8.22 11.98 28.12
C LEU A 252 9.26 11.57 27.08
N TYR A 253 8.94 10.57 26.24
CA TYR A 253 9.86 10.08 25.22
C TYR A 253 10.16 11.14 24.16
N LEU A 254 9.13 11.84 23.67
CA LEU A 254 9.30 12.88 22.65
C LEU A 254 10.10 14.07 23.21
N GLU A 255 9.83 14.49 24.45
CA GLU A 255 10.59 15.55 25.13
C GLU A 255 12.07 15.17 25.32
N GLN A 256 12.33 13.98 25.88
CA GLN A 256 13.70 13.51 26.15
C GLN A 256 14.55 13.36 24.89
N ASN A 257 13.93 13.02 23.76
CA ASN A 257 14.62 12.84 22.48
C ASN A 257 14.54 14.09 21.59
N ASN A 258 13.92 15.18 22.06
CA ASN A 258 13.68 16.41 21.29
C ASN A 258 13.06 16.13 19.91
N LEU A 259 12.02 15.28 19.90
CA LEU A 259 11.29 14.88 18.71
C LEU A 259 9.98 15.66 18.61
N GLN A 260 9.63 16.07 17.39
CA GLN A 260 8.33 16.69 17.08
C GLN A 260 7.67 15.86 15.99
N MET A 261 6.58 15.18 16.35
CA MET A 261 5.77 14.38 15.44
C MET A 261 4.33 14.34 15.95
N GLU A 262 3.39 14.09 15.04
CA GLU A 262 1.98 13.88 15.40
C GLU A 262 1.83 12.65 16.32
N VAL A 263 0.83 12.71 17.19
CA VAL A 263 0.52 11.65 18.14
C VAL A 263 -0.97 11.34 18.05
N GLU A 264 -1.26 10.08 17.74
CA GLU A 264 -2.62 9.56 17.72
C GLU A 264 -2.80 8.50 18.81
N VAL A 265 -3.96 8.51 19.47
CA VAL A 265 -4.36 7.47 20.43
C VAL A 265 -5.65 6.81 19.98
N GLU A 266 -5.66 5.49 20.00
CA GLU A 266 -6.84 4.65 19.76
C GLU A 266 -7.68 4.54 21.03
N THR A 267 -8.98 4.77 20.88
CA THR A 267 -9.99 4.66 21.94
C THR A 267 -11.16 3.83 21.42
N ARG A 268 -11.72 2.98 22.27
CA ARG A 268 -12.77 1.99 21.93
C ARG A 268 -14.06 2.22 22.70
N THR A 269 -14.01 2.99 23.79
CA THR A 269 -15.16 3.32 24.62
C THR A 269 -15.20 4.82 24.95
N LEU A 270 -16.35 5.31 25.39
CA LEU A 270 -16.49 6.71 25.81
C LEU A 270 -15.66 7.03 27.05
N GLU A 271 -15.49 6.04 27.95
CA GLU A 271 -14.64 6.18 29.14
C GLU A 271 -13.17 6.36 28.76
N GLU A 272 -12.67 5.61 27.77
CA GLU A 272 -11.30 5.81 27.25
C GLU A 272 -11.16 7.22 26.63
N VAL A 273 -12.19 7.72 25.92
CA VAL A 273 -12.20 9.10 25.40
C VAL A 273 -12.17 10.14 26.53
N GLU A 274 -12.96 9.95 27.59
CA GLU A 274 -12.94 10.83 28.77
C GLU A 274 -11.58 10.82 29.48
N GLU A 275 -10.92 9.67 29.59
CA GLU A 275 -9.59 9.55 30.16
C GLU A 275 -8.55 10.36 29.38
N VAL A 276 -8.58 10.29 28.04
CA VAL A 276 -7.72 11.10 27.15
C VAL A 276 -7.94 12.59 27.39
N LEU A 277 -9.21 13.03 27.43
CA LEU A 277 -9.58 14.44 27.61
C LEU A 277 -9.24 14.96 29.00
N HIS A 278 -9.37 14.11 30.03
CA HIS A 278 -8.95 14.43 31.38
C HIS A 278 -7.43 14.63 31.45
N TYR A 279 -6.68 13.66 30.94
CA TYR A 279 -5.21 13.72 30.89
C TYR A 279 -4.72 15.00 30.22
N SER A 280 -5.27 15.32 29.05
CA SER A 280 -4.83 16.48 28.28
C SER A 280 -5.26 17.84 28.84
N SER A 281 -6.31 17.87 29.67
CA SER A 281 -6.72 19.09 30.38
C SER A 281 -5.78 19.45 31.53
N GLN A 282 -5.07 18.46 32.09
CA GLN A 282 -4.19 18.62 33.24
C GLN A 282 -2.71 18.62 32.87
N THR A 283 -2.37 18.01 31.74
CA THR A 283 -0.99 17.79 31.31
C THR A 283 -0.77 18.38 29.92
N LYS A 284 0.36 19.06 29.74
CA LYS A 284 0.81 19.45 28.41
C LYS A 284 1.15 18.19 27.63
N THR A 285 0.42 17.92 26.57
CA THR A 285 0.58 16.72 25.75
C THR A 285 0.84 17.07 24.29
N SER A 286 1.51 16.15 23.59
CA SER A 286 1.79 16.17 22.15
C SER A 286 0.66 15.54 21.33
N LEU A 287 -0.42 15.08 21.98
CA LEU A 287 -1.59 14.49 21.35
C LEU A 287 -2.19 15.43 20.28
N THR A 288 -2.38 14.91 19.07
CA THR A 288 -3.00 15.64 17.95
C THR A 288 -4.33 15.04 17.51
N ARG A 289 -4.49 13.72 17.64
CA ARG A 289 -5.66 12.99 17.11
C ARG A 289 -6.15 11.88 18.04
N ILE A 290 -7.47 11.70 18.09
CA ILE A 290 -8.13 10.58 18.78
C ILE A 290 -8.80 9.69 17.72
N MET A 291 -8.37 8.44 17.63
CA MET A 291 -9.03 7.42 16.83
C MET A 291 -10.17 6.77 17.64
N LEU A 292 -11.36 6.78 17.07
CA LEU A 292 -12.60 6.24 17.61
C LEU A 292 -12.83 4.87 16.96
N ASP A 293 -12.13 3.86 17.45
CA ASP A 293 -12.12 2.53 16.84
C ASP A 293 -13.33 1.71 17.29
N ASN A 294 -13.96 1.04 16.33
CA ASN A 294 -15.07 0.11 16.57
C ASN A 294 -16.32 0.74 17.26
N MET A 295 -16.49 2.08 17.15
CA MET A 295 -17.69 2.80 17.61
C MET A 295 -18.82 2.85 16.55
N VAL A 296 -18.64 2.10 15.45
CA VAL A 296 -19.62 1.92 14.38
C VAL A 296 -20.08 0.47 14.39
N VAL A 297 -21.37 0.24 14.63
CA VAL A 297 -21.93 -1.12 14.81
C VAL A 297 -22.78 -1.50 13.60
N PRO A 298 -22.45 -2.59 12.87
CA PRO A 298 -23.29 -3.08 11.77
C PRO A 298 -24.67 -3.52 12.26
N LEU A 299 -25.71 -3.18 11.49
CA LEU A 299 -27.08 -3.57 11.73
C LEU A 299 -27.51 -4.69 10.76
N PRO A 300 -28.44 -5.59 11.15
CA PRO A 300 -28.88 -6.71 10.29
C PRO A 300 -29.50 -6.30 8.94
N ASN A 301 -29.93 -5.05 8.81
CA ASN A 301 -30.52 -4.48 7.60
C ASN A 301 -29.48 -3.90 6.62
N GLY A 302 -28.18 -4.02 6.93
CA GLY A 302 -27.08 -3.47 6.12
C GLY A 302 -26.73 -2.01 6.43
N ASP A 303 -27.42 -1.36 7.36
CA ASP A 303 -27.07 -0.03 7.87
C ASP A 303 -26.07 -0.13 9.04
N VAL A 304 -25.61 1.00 9.56
CA VAL A 304 -24.71 1.08 10.72
C VAL A 304 -25.26 2.00 11.81
N ASP A 305 -25.10 1.63 13.07
CA ASP A 305 -25.29 2.52 14.21
C ASP A 305 -24.00 3.30 14.48
N ILE A 306 -24.14 4.62 14.59
CA ILE A 306 -23.04 5.57 14.84
C ILE A 306 -23.31 6.42 16.09
N SER A 307 -24.22 6.00 16.96
CA SER A 307 -24.63 6.77 18.13
C SER A 307 -23.47 7.03 19.09
N MET A 308 -22.70 5.98 19.40
CA MET A 308 -21.48 6.09 20.21
C MET A 308 -20.42 6.98 19.55
N LEU A 309 -20.22 6.83 18.22
CA LEU A 309 -19.29 7.67 17.47
C LEU A 309 -19.67 9.17 17.57
N LYS A 310 -20.95 9.49 17.42
CA LYS A 310 -21.45 10.88 17.54
C LYS A 310 -21.27 11.42 18.95
N GLU A 311 -21.55 10.61 19.97
CA GLU A 311 -21.36 11.00 21.37
C GLU A 311 -19.88 11.28 21.66
N ALA A 312 -18.97 10.42 21.21
CA ALA A 312 -17.53 10.64 21.34
C ALA A 312 -17.06 11.93 20.64
N VAL A 313 -17.53 12.19 19.42
CA VAL A 313 -17.23 13.45 18.70
C VAL A 313 -17.74 14.67 19.49
N GLN A 314 -18.93 14.60 20.08
CA GLN A 314 -19.48 15.66 20.91
C GLN A 314 -18.67 15.88 22.20
N LEU A 315 -18.22 14.81 22.87
CA LEU A 315 -17.35 14.91 24.05
C LEU A 315 -16.00 15.56 23.74
N ILE A 316 -15.41 15.22 22.59
CA ILE A 316 -14.15 15.80 22.12
C ILE A 316 -14.34 17.28 21.77
N ASN A 317 -15.51 17.65 21.21
CA ASN A 317 -15.93 19.03 20.94
C ASN A 317 -14.87 19.85 20.16
N GLY A 318 -14.26 19.23 19.15
CA GLY A 318 -13.26 19.87 18.29
C GLY A 318 -11.91 20.17 18.94
N ARG A 319 -11.64 19.66 20.16
CA ARG A 319 -10.33 19.83 20.83
C ARG A 319 -9.19 19.08 20.14
N TYR A 320 -9.50 17.97 19.47
CA TYR A 320 -8.57 17.14 18.71
C TYR A 320 -9.17 16.78 17.37
N GLU A 321 -8.32 16.44 16.40
CA GLU A 321 -8.76 15.73 15.22
C GLU A 321 -9.37 14.38 15.64
N THR A 322 -10.40 13.94 14.94
CA THR A 322 -11.06 12.65 15.19
C THR A 322 -10.98 11.77 13.96
N GLU A 323 -10.71 10.48 14.17
CA GLU A 323 -10.64 9.49 13.11
C GLU A 323 -11.55 8.30 13.43
N ALA A 324 -12.52 8.01 12.56
CA ALA A 324 -13.27 6.77 12.64
C ALA A 324 -12.51 5.64 11.93
N SER A 325 -12.43 4.49 12.58
CA SER A 325 -11.84 3.25 12.05
C SER A 325 -12.79 2.07 12.26
N SER A 326 -12.64 1.04 11.42
CA SER A 326 -13.34 -0.25 11.39
C SER A 326 -14.52 -0.36 10.41
N ASN A 327 -14.51 -1.44 9.61
CA ASN A 327 -15.58 -1.89 8.71
C ASN A 327 -16.21 -0.81 7.80
N VAL A 328 -15.39 0.13 7.32
CA VAL A 328 -15.80 1.17 6.38
C VAL A 328 -15.98 0.58 4.98
N THR A 329 -17.19 0.66 4.45
CA THR A 329 -17.54 0.28 3.08
C THR A 329 -18.13 1.48 2.34
N LEU A 330 -18.29 1.39 1.01
CA LEU A 330 -18.91 2.46 0.24
C LEU A 330 -20.36 2.73 0.70
N ASP A 331 -21.06 1.71 1.17
CA ASP A 331 -22.45 1.82 1.65
C ASP A 331 -22.52 2.48 3.04
N THR A 332 -21.52 2.28 3.90
CA THR A 332 -21.53 2.79 5.29
C THR A 332 -20.82 4.12 5.46
N VAL A 333 -19.85 4.44 4.60
CA VAL A 333 -18.96 5.60 4.76
C VAL A 333 -19.71 6.93 4.79
N HIS A 334 -20.82 7.05 4.05
CA HIS A 334 -21.61 8.29 4.06
C HIS A 334 -22.13 8.62 5.46
N LYS A 335 -22.74 7.64 6.13
CA LYS A 335 -23.30 7.81 7.47
C LYS A 335 -22.20 8.11 8.49
N ILE A 336 -21.07 7.41 8.39
CA ILE A 336 -19.89 7.66 9.24
C ILE A 336 -19.37 9.10 9.02
N GLY A 337 -19.30 9.58 7.78
CA GLY A 337 -18.91 10.95 7.45
C GLY A 337 -19.83 12.02 8.05
N GLN A 338 -21.13 11.72 8.18
CA GLN A 338 -22.10 12.61 8.84
C GLN A 338 -22.04 12.57 10.39
N SER A 339 -21.13 11.80 10.99
CA SER A 339 -20.96 11.79 12.46
C SER A 339 -20.27 13.05 12.99
N GLY A 340 -19.54 13.78 12.13
CA GLY A 340 -18.73 14.93 12.50
C GLY A 340 -17.25 14.61 12.72
N VAL A 341 -16.81 13.38 12.45
CA VAL A 341 -15.37 13.05 12.47
C VAL A 341 -14.58 13.81 11.42
N THR A 342 -13.31 14.11 11.71
CA THR A 342 -12.39 14.76 10.77
C THR A 342 -11.96 13.80 9.67
N TYR A 343 -11.63 12.57 10.05
CA TYR A 343 -11.09 11.54 9.16
C TYR A 343 -11.87 10.22 9.28
N ILE A 344 -11.82 9.45 8.21
CA ILE A 344 -12.23 8.05 8.19
C ILE A 344 -11.09 7.27 7.54
N SER A 345 -10.55 6.26 8.23
CA SER A 345 -9.52 5.40 7.63
C SER A 345 -10.08 4.05 7.19
N SER A 346 -9.62 3.58 6.03
CA SER A 346 -10.00 2.27 5.51
C SER A 346 -8.83 1.54 4.85
N GLY A 347 -8.58 0.32 5.32
CA GLY A 347 -7.60 -0.56 4.70
C GLY A 347 -8.02 -1.07 3.32
N SER A 348 -9.32 -1.13 3.04
CA SER A 348 -9.83 -1.71 1.78
C SER A 348 -9.37 -0.92 0.55
N LEU A 349 -9.04 0.36 0.72
CA LEU A 349 -8.44 1.23 -0.29
C LEU A 349 -7.15 0.63 -0.89
N THR A 350 -6.37 -0.13 -0.09
CA THR A 350 -5.03 -0.59 -0.48
C THR A 350 -4.85 -2.12 -0.42
N HIS A 351 -5.48 -2.85 0.51
CA HIS A 351 -5.30 -4.32 0.56
C HIS A 351 -6.32 -5.12 -0.27
N SER A 352 -7.47 -4.53 -0.65
CA SER A 352 -8.56 -5.23 -1.34
C SER A 352 -8.91 -4.57 -2.68
N VAL A 353 -7.88 -4.16 -3.41
CA VAL A 353 -8.01 -3.40 -4.65
C VAL A 353 -8.56 -4.29 -5.77
N LYS A 354 -9.68 -3.89 -6.38
CA LYS A 354 -10.06 -4.35 -7.72
C LYS A 354 -9.33 -3.47 -8.73
N ALA A 355 -8.41 -4.06 -9.49
CA ALA A 355 -7.68 -3.35 -10.53
C ALA A 355 -8.63 -2.84 -11.63
N LEU A 356 -8.37 -1.64 -12.16
CA LEU A 356 -9.11 -1.10 -13.30
C LEU A 356 -8.59 -1.75 -14.58
N ASP A 357 -9.46 -2.34 -15.41
CA ASP A 357 -9.03 -3.01 -16.63
C ASP A 357 -8.58 -2.00 -17.70
N ILE A 358 -7.30 -2.11 -18.10
CA ILE A 358 -6.62 -1.25 -19.08
C ILE A 358 -5.81 -2.14 -20.01
N SER A 359 -5.78 -1.85 -21.31
CA SER A 359 -4.88 -2.56 -22.24
C SER A 359 -3.94 -1.60 -22.96
N LEU A 360 -2.74 -2.07 -23.28
CA LEU A 360 -1.86 -1.47 -24.27
C LEU A 360 -1.99 -2.27 -25.57
N LYS A 361 -2.32 -1.62 -26.68
CA LYS A 361 -2.53 -2.30 -27.97
C LYS A 361 -1.63 -1.74 -29.04
N ILE A 362 -0.81 -2.59 -29.65
CA ILE A 362 -0.02 -2.25 -30.83
C ILE A 362 -0.96 -2.07 -32.03
N ASP A 363 -0.75 -0.99 -32.79
CA ASP A 363 -1.41 -0.80 -34.08
C ASP A 363 -0.82 -1.77 -35.11
N THR A 364 -1.56 -2.85 -35.34
CA THR A 364 -1.17 -3.93 -36.24
C THR A 364 -1.26 -3.52 -37.71
N GLU A 365 -2.11 -2.56 -38.09
CA GLU A 365 -2.19 -2.10 -39.48
C GLU A 365 -0.93 -1.32 -39.86
N LEU A 366 -0.47 -0.45 -38.98
CA LEU A 366 0.77 0.29 -39.18
C LEU A 366 1.96 -0.68 -39.22
N ALA A 367 2.01 -1.63 -38.28
CA ALA A 367 3.07 -2.64 -38.23
C ALA A 367 3.12 -3.49 -39.52
N LEU A 368 1.97 -3.93 -40.05
CA LEU A 368 1.90 -4.69 -41.30
C LEU A 368 2.29 -3.85 -42.52
N LYS A 369 1.90 -2.57 -42.57
CA LYS A 369 2.31 -1.65 -43.65
C LYS A 369 3.83 -1.46 -43.68
N VAL A 370 4.46 -1.32 -42.51
CA VAL A 370 5.93 -1.23 -42.39
C VAL A 370 6.59 -2.55 -42.79
N GLY A 371 6.06 -3.69 -42.33
CA GLY A 371 6.54 -5.02 -42.73
C GLY A 371 6.51 -5.23 -44.24
N ARG A 372 5.42 -4.86 -44.92
CA ARG A 372 5.31 -4.96 -46.38
C ARG A 372 6.28 -4.04 -47.11
N ARG A 373 6.44 -2.79 -46.65
CA ARG A 373 7.38 -1.81 -47.25
C ARG A 373 8.84 -2.25 -47.14
N THR A 374 9.19 -2.97 -46.08
CA THR A 374 10.55 -3.45 -45.80
C THR A 374 10.81 -4.86 -46.35
N GLY A 375 9.84 -5.47 -47.05
CA GLY A 375 9.95 -6.81 -47.62
C GLY A 375 9.93 -7.95 -46.59
N ARG A 376 9.35 -7.70 -45.41
CA ARG A 376 9.33 -8.61 -44.25
C ARG A 376 7.98 -9.30 -44.03
N ALA A 377 6.93 -8.89 -44.75
CA ALA A 377 5.56 -9.41 -44.61
C ALA A 377 4.90 -9.71 -45.96
#